data_AF-T0YFK0-F1
#
_entry.id   AF-T0YFK0-F1
#
_cell.length_a   1.000
_cell.length_b   1.000
_cell.length_c   1.000
_cell.angle_alpha   90.00
_cell.angle_beta   90.00
_cell.angle_gamma   90.00
#
_symmetry.space_group_name_H-M   'P 1'
#
loop_
_entity.id
_entity.type
_entity.pdbx_description
1 polymer ?
#
loop_
_entity_poly.entity_id
_entity_poly.type
_entity_poly.pdbx_seq_one_letter_code
_entity_poly.pdbx_strand_id
1 'polypeptide(L)'
;MNRSDIQFPPEHSALRADVHTLGELIGQVLREQGGEALFELVELDRRAAIARREGDPQAAAELCASVRERSPALARDLLRAFSTWFRTMNLAESVHRIRRRREYFRDTEHPQPGGVESAIAELRERGMSLEETLALIGSLHIEPVFAAHALHAVRRTLLRKQHRIAERLLEPPRPDADYRQ
;
A
#
# COMPACT_ATOMS: atom_id res chain seq x y z
N MET A 1 -3.15 -9.10 19.57
CA MET A 1 -2.51 -10.10 18.69
C MET A 1 -1.16 -9.51 18.33
N ASN A 2 -0.11 -9.90 19.05
CA ASN A 2 1.12 -9.11 19.14
C ASN A 2 1.76 -8.96 17.75
N ARG A 3 2.32 -7.80 17.42
CA ARG A 3 2.94 -7.52 16.10
C ARG A 3 4.05 -8.53 15.74
N SER A 4 4.63 -9.18 16.74
CA SER A 4 5.60 -10.28 16.64
C SER A 4 5.03 -11.60 16.13
N ASP A 5 3.71 -11.80 16.19
CA ASP A 5 3.05 -13.07 15.86
C ASP A 5 2.50 -13.10 14.43
N ILE A 6 2.62 -11.99 13.70
CA ILE A 6 2.23 -11.92 12.28
C ILE A 6 3.40 -12.47 11.45
N GLN A 7 3.38 -13.78 11.21
CA GLN A 7 4.24 -14.40 10.19
C GLN A 7 3.78 -13.95 8.80
N PHE A 8 4.51 -13.00 8.24
CA PHE A 8 4.34 -12.63 6.85
C PHE A 8 5.06 -13.64 5.96
N PRO A 9 4.40 -14.12 4.90
CA PRO A 9 5.06 -14.95 3.90
C PRO A 9 6.35 -14.29 3.36
N PRO A 10 7.39 -15.07 3.00
CA PRO A 10 8.68 -14.56 2.53
C PRO A 10 8.53 -13.64 1.29
N GLU A 11 7.52 -13.89 0.45
CA GLU A 11 7.14 -13.06 -0.70
C GLU A 11 6.70 -11.63 -0.33
N HIS A 12 6.46 -11.33 0.95
CA HIS A 12 6.14 -9.98 1.44
C HIS A 12 7.32 -9.28 2.14
N SER A 13 8.52 -9.87 2.13
CA SER A 13 9.72 -9.26 2.72
C SER A 13 10.04 -7.88 2.13
N ALA A 14 9.97 -7.75 0.80
CA ALA A 14 10.20 -6.50 0.10
C ALA A 14 9.18 -5.41 0.48
N LEU A 15 7.91 -5.78 0.71
CA LEU A 15 6.88 -4.85 1.20
C LEU A 15 7.22 -4.37 2.62
N ARG A 16 7.66 -5.26 3.51
CA ARG A 16 8.05 -4.87 4.88
C ARG A 16 9.21 -3.89 4.87
N ALA A 17 10.21 -4.11 4.03
CA ALA A 17 11.34 -3.21 3.88
C ALA A 17 10.90 -1.82 3.38
N ASP A 18 10.04 -1.75 2.36
CA ASP A 18 9.49 -0.49 1.86
C ASP A 18 8.67 0.23 2.95
N VAL A 19 7.78 -0.48 3.65
CA VAL A 19 6.95 0.07 4.73
C VAL A 19 7.81 0.61 5.87
N HIS A 20 8.87 -0.10 6.25
CA HIS A 20 9.79 0.34 7.29
C HIS A 20 10.54 1.61 6.87
N THR A 21 11.20 1.59 5.71
CA THR A 21 11.96 2.73 5.17
C THR A 21 11.09 3.98 5.03
N LEU A 22 9.90 3.84 4.45
CA LEU A 22 8.98 4.95 4.29
C LEU A 22 8.39 5.42 5.63
N GLY A 23 8.20 4.51 6.58
CA GLY A 23 7.76 4.84 7.94
C GLY A 23 8.78 5.72 8.66
N GLU A 24 10.06 5.40 8.57
CA GLU A 24 11.15 6.19 9.14
C GLU A 24 11.23 7.58 8.50
N LEU A 25 11.20 7.66 7.16
CA LEU A 25 11.21 8.93 6.43
C LEU A 25 10.01 9.81 6.79
N ILE A 26 8.81 9.23 6.93
CA ILE A 26 7.63 9.98 7.38
C ILE A 26 7.83 10.48 8.80
N GLY A 27 8.36 9.64 9.70
CA GLY A 27 8.67 10.04 11.07
C GLY A 27 9.62 11.24 11.12
N GLN A 28 10.68 11.23 10.32
CA GLN A 28 11.59 12.36 10.17
C GLN A 28 10.86 13.62 9.67
N VAL A 29 10.07 13.51 8.58
CA VAL A 29 9.32 14.65 8.03
C VAL A 29 8.32 15.21 9.06
N LEU A 30 7.66 14.35 9.85
CA LEU A 30 6.74 14.80 10.89
C LEU A 30 7.45 15.59 11.99
N ARG A 31 8.63 15.14 12.43
CA ARG A 31 9.45 15.88 13.39
C ARG A 31 9.94 17.21 12.83
N GLU A 32 10.41 17.23 11.59
CA GLU A 32 10.91 18.44 10.93
C GLU A 32 9.82 19.49 10.70
N GLN A 33 8.61 19.06 10.31
CA GLN A 33 7.54 19.99 9.90
C GLN A 33 6.54 20.30 11.02
N GLY A 34 6.35 19.37 11.95
CA GLY A 34 5.36 19.47 13.02
C GLY A 34 5.94 19.45 14.43
N GLY A 35 7.24 19.23 14.57
CA GLY A 35 7.92 19.11 15.86
C GLY A 35 7.69 17.76 16.54
N GLU A 36 8.47 17.53 17.60
CA GLU A 36 8.43 16.27 18.36
C GLU A 36 7.05 16.02 19.00
N ALA A 37 6.41 17.08 19.49
CA ALA A 37 5.09 16.97 20.13
C ALA A 37 4.01 16.42 19.19
N LEU A 38 4.02 16.82 17.91
CA LEU A 38 3.09 16.26 16.93
C LEU A 38 3.41 14.81 16.61
N PHE A 39 4.69 14.47 16.45
CA PHE A 39 5.14 13.10 16.18
C PHE A 39 4.70 12.15 17.31
N GLU A 40 4.97 12.51 18.56
CA GLU A 40 4.58 11.71 19.72
C GLU A 40 3.07 11.52 19.83
N LEU A 41 2.28 12.56 19.50
CA LEU A 41 0.83 12.47 19.50
C LEU A 41 0.31 11.53 18.40
N VAL A 42 0.90 11.59 17.20
CA VAL A 42 0.59 10.65 16.10
C VAL A 42 0.90 9.22 16.52
N GLU A 43 2.05 8.98 17.15
CA GLU A 43 2.45 7.64 17.61
C GLU A 43 1.60 7.13 18.77
N LEU A 44 1.15 8.02 19.67
CA LEU A 44 0.19 7.68 20.73
C LEU A 44 -1.12 7.18 20.11
N ASP A 45 -1.71 7.95 19.21
CA ASP A 45 -2.96 7.57 18.54
C ASP A 45 -2.83 6.31 17.70
N ARG A 46 -1.70 6.17 16.98
CA ARG A 46 -1.42 4.99 16.18
C ARG A 46 -1.36 3.74 17.04
N ARG A 47 -0.71 3.81 18.21
CA ARG A 47 -0.64 2.69 19.17
C ARG A 47 -2.01 2.36 19.75
N ALA A 48 -2.77 3.36 20.21
CA ALA A 48 -4.11 3.17 20.74
C ALA A 48 -5.07 2.55 19.69
N ALA A 49 -5.00 3.01 18.44
CA ALA A 49 -5.79 2.45 17.35
C ALA A 49 -5.44 0.98 17.05
N ILE A 50 -4.16 0.61 17.14
CA ILE A 50 -3.70 -0.78 16.99
C ILE A 50 -4.19 -1.64 18.15
N ALA A 51 -3.99 -1.21 19.39
CA ALA A 51 -4.45 -1.94 20.58
C ALA A 51 -5.96 -2.20 20.53
N ARG A 52 -6.75 -1.19 20.14
CA ARG A 52 -8.20 -1.32 19.92
C ARG A 52 -8.53 -2.38 18.86
N ARG A 53 -7.81 -2.39 17.74
CA ARG A 53 -7.99 -3.39 16.68
C ARG A 53 -7.63 -4.80 17.15
N GLU A 54 -6.66 -4.91 18.05
CA GLU A 54 -6.20 -6.17 18.62
C GLU A 54 -7.09 -6.71 19.74
N GLY A 55 -8.17 -6.00 20.09
CA GLY A 55 -9.16 -6.44 21.07
C GLY A 55 -8.93 -5.94 22.49
N ASP A 56 -8.05 -4.95 22.69
CA ASP A 56 -7.89 -4.31 23.99
C ASP A 56 -9.18 -3.55 24.37
N PRO A 57 -9.86 -3.95 25.47
CA PRO A 57 -11.11 -3.34 25.89
C PRO A 57 -10.97 -1.89 26.36
N GLN A 58 -9.78 -1.47 26.81
CA GLN A 58 -9.52 -0.10 27.31
C GLN A 58 -9.10 0.86 26.18
N ALA A 59 -8.45 0.35 25.14
CA ALA A 59 -7.90 1.16 24.06
C ALA A 59 -8.95 2.00 23.30
N ALA A 60 -10.21 1.54 23.22
CA ALA A 60 -11.30 2.33 22.63
C ALA A 60 -11.60 3.60 23.44
N ALA A 61 -11.64 3.49 24.76
CA ALA A 61 -11.90 4.61 25.67
C ALA A 61 -10.71 5.59 25.67
N GLU A 62 -9.49 5.06 25.72
CA GLU A 62 -8.25 5.86 25.66
C GLU A 62 -8.14 6.66 24.35
N LEU A 63 -8.40 6.01 23.21
CA LEU A 63 -8.40 6.69 21.93
C LEU A 63 -9.47 7.80 21.91
N CYS A 64 -10.70 7.50 22.34
CA CYS A 64 -11.78 8.49 22.42
C CYS A 64 -11.43 9.69 23.31
N ALA A 65 -10.81 9.46 24.47
CA ALA A 65 -10.36 10.52 25.36
C ALA A 65 -9.26 11.36 24.69
N SER A 66 -8.28 10.71 24.06
CA SER A 66 -7.16 11.36 23.36
C SER A 66 -7.62 12.34 22.28
N VAL A 67 -8.68 12.02 21.51
CA VAL A 67 -9.19 12.91 20.45
C VAL A 67 -10.18 13.98 20.90
N ARG A 68 -10.91 13.78 22.01
CA ARG A 68 -12.09 14.59 22.36
C ARG A 68 -11.77 16.07 22.64
N GLU A 69 -10.63 16.36 23.24
CA GLU A 69 -10.29 17.72 23.72
C GLU A 69 -9.30 18.46 22.82
N ARG A 70 -9.11 18.00 21.58
CA ARG A 70 -8.11 18.60 20.69
C ARG A 70 -8.61 19.88 20.05
N SER A 71 -7.74 20.89 20.02
CA SER A 71 -8.00 22.10 19.27
C SER A 71 -8.20 21.78 17.78
N PRO A 72 -9.03 22.55 17.06
CA PRO A 72 -9.21 22.38 15.62
C PRO A 72 -7.89 22.47 14.83
N ALA A 73 -6.91 23.25 15.31
CA ALA A 73 -5.59 23.32 14.69
C ALA A 73 -4.83 22.01 14.79
N LEU A 74 -4.73 21.45 16.01
CA LEU A 74 -4.07 20.18 16.25
C LEU A 74 -4.74 19.03 15.50
N ALA A 75 -6.08 19.01 15.48
CA ALA A 75 -6.85 18.01 14.73
C ALA A 75 -6.54 18.06 13.22
N ARG A 76 -6.36 19.25 12.63
CA ARG A 76 -5.96 19.39 11.22
C ARG A 76 -4.56 18.85 10.96
N ASP A 77 -3.61 19.11 11.86
CA ASP A 77 -2.22 18.66 11.68
C ASP A 77 -2.10 17.15 11.83
N LEU A 78 -2.81 16.55 12.77
CA LEU A 78 -2.95 15.09 12.88
C LEU A 78 -3.59 14.47 11.64
N LEU A 79 -4.68 15.07 11.14
CA LEU A 79 -5.32 14.60 9.92
C LEU A 79 -4.34 14.62 8.73
N ARG A 80 -3.53 15.67 8.61
CA ARG A 80 -2.48 15.77 7.57
C ARG A 80 -1.40 14.71 7.75
N ALA A 81 -0.96 14.48 8.99
CA ALA A 81 0.03 13.46 9.33
C ALA A 81 -0.47 12.06 8.93
N PHE A 82 -1.62 11.64 9.45
CA PHE A 82 -2.21 10.33 9.13
C PHE A 82 -2.52 10.19 7.65
N SER A 83 -3.08 11.22 7.01
CA SER A 83 -3.37 11.15 5.58
C SER A 83 -2.09 10.96 4.74
N THR A 84 -0.98 11.57 5.15
CA THR A 84 0.32 11.41 4.47
C THR A 84 0.92 10.04 4.73
N TRP A 85 0.80 9.54 5.95
CA TRP A 85 1.17 8.17 6.31
C TRP A 85 0.41 7.14 5.47
N PHE A 86 -0.93 7.19 5.46
CA PHE A 86 -1.77 6.25 4.68
C PHE A 86 -1.48 6.32 3.19
N ARG A 87 -1.33 7.53 2.62
CA ARG A 87 -0.97 7.69 1.20
C ARG A 87 0.35 7.00 0.85
N THR A 88 1.31 7.00 1.76
CA THR A 88 2.64 6.42 1.54
C THR A 88 2.61 4.91 1.72
N MET A 89 1.88 4.40 2.71
CA MET A 89 1.68 2.94 2.88
C MET A 89 0.96 2.33 1.68
N ASN A 90 -0.11 2.98 1.20
CA ASN A 90 -0.83 2.54 -0.01
C ASN A 90 0.07 2.56 -1.27
N LEU A 91 1.06 3.46 -1.31
CA LEU A 91 2.04 3.49 -2.39
C LEU A 91 3.00 2.30 -2.31
N ALA A 92 3.50 1.97 -1.12
CA ALA A 92 4.35 0.79 -0.90
C ALA A 92 3.63 -0.50 -1.31
N GLU A 93 2.37 -0.66 -0.90
CA GLU A 93 1.54 -1.80 -1.30
C GLU A 93 1.35 -1.88 -2.82
N SER A 94 1.13 -0.73 -3.46
CA SER A 94 0.96 -0.66 -4.92
C SER A 94 2.25 -1.01 -5.67
N VAL A 95 3.41 -0.54 -5.18
CA VAL A 95 4.72 -0.92 -5.71
C VAL A 95 4.97 -2.41 -5.53
N HIS A 96 4.66 -2.97 -4.35
CA HIS A 96 4.79 -4.40 -4.10
C HIS A 96 3.93 -5.24 -5.05
N ARG A 97 2.68 -4.83 -5.28
CA ARG A 97 1.79 -5.48 -6.26
C ARG A 97 2.37 -5.45 -7.68
N ILE A 98 3.03 -4.36 -8.08
CA ILE A 98 3.75 -4.27 -9.37
C ILE A 98 4.93 -5.24 -9.40
N ARG A 99 5.76 -5.29 -8.33
CA ARG A 99 6.90 -6.21 -8.23
C ARG A 99 6.44 -7.67 -8.36
N ARG A 100 5.41 -8.07 -7.61
CA ARG A 100 4.81 -9.42 -7.68
C ARG A 100 4.30 -9.75 -9.07
N ARG A 101 3.57 -8.82 -9.71
CA ARG A 101 3.10 -9.02 -11.09
C ARG A 101 4.26 -9.26 -12.07
N ARG A 102 5.37 -8.53 -11.93
CA ARG A 102 6.58 -8.71 -12.77
C ARG A 102 7.35 -10.01 -12.47
N GLU A 103 7.25 -10.51 -11.24
CA GLU A 103 7.83 -11.80 -10.86
C GLU A 103 7.05 -12.95 -11.52
N TYR A 104 5.72 -12.93 -11.44
CA TYR A 104 4.88 -13.91 -12.14
C TYR A 104 5.07 -13.91 -13.66
N PHE A 105 5.25 -12.75 -14.29
CA PHE A 105 5.54 -12.71 -15.73
C PHE A 105 6.94 -13.26 -16.11
N ARG A 106 7.85 -13.40 -15.14
CA ARG A 106 9.18 -14.00 -15.36
C ARG A 106 9.19 -15.49 -15.07
N ASP A 107 8.28 -15.97 -14.23
CA ASP A 107 8.07 -17.40 -13.98
C ASP A 107 7.30 -18.01 -15.15
N THR A 108 8.02 -18.64 -16.06
CA THR A 108 7.44 -19.35 -17.22
C THR A 108 6.94 -20.76 -16.86
N GLU A 109 7.19 -21.26 -15.65
CA GLU A 109 6.77 -22.62 -15.27
C GLU A 109 5.33 -22.64 -14.76
N HIS A 110 4.86 -21.57 -14.11
CA HIS A 110 3.52 -21.51 -13.53
C HIS A 110 2.79 -20.21 -13.94
N PRO A 111 1.83 -20.26 -14.88
CA PRO A 111 1.06 -19.08 -15.25
C PRO A 111 0.30 -18.52 -14.04
N GLN A 112 0.25 -17.19 -13.92
CA GLN A 112 -0.46 -16.53 -12.82
C GLN A 112 -1.93 -17.00 -12.77
N PRO A 113 -2.43 -17.52 -11.63
CA PRO A 113 -3.84 -17.90 -11.49
C PRO A 113 -4.77 -16.74 -11.83
N GLY A 114 -5.74 -16.97 -12.71
CA GLY A 114 -6.67 -15.95 -13.20
C GLY A 114 -6.04 -14.93 -14.17
N GLY A 115 -4.79 -15.14 -14.59
CA GLY A 115 -4.13 -14.40 -15.67
C GLY A 115 -4.55 -14.88 -17.05
N VAL A 116 -4.17 -14.13 -18.09
CA VAL A 116 -4.53 -14.45 -19.49
C VAL A 116 -4.02 -15.83 -19.90
N GLU A 117 -2.78 -16.17 -19.56
CA GLU A 117 -2.18 -17.47 -19.89
C GLU A 117 -2.89 -18.64 -19.18
N SER A 118 -3.17 -18.49 -17.88
CA SER A 118 -3.95 -19.47 -17.11
C SER A 118 -5.35 -19.65 -17.70
N ALA A 119 -6.02 -18.56 -18.11
CA ALA A 119 -7.33 -18.63 -18.74
C ALA A 119 -7.28 -19.38 -20.09
N ILE A 120 -6.27 -19.10 -20.93
CA ILE A 120 -6.09 -19.81 -22.21
C ILE A 120 -5.81 -21.31 -21.97
N ALA A 121 -4.97 -21.64 -20.98
CA ALA A 121 -4.69 -23.02 -20.61
C ALA A 121 -5.96 -23.77 -20.15
N GLU A 122 -6.78 -23.13 -19.31
CA GLU A 122 -8.07 -23.68 -18.87
C GLU A 122 -9.06 -23.89 -20.02
N LEU A 123 -9.12 -22.98 -21.00
CA LEU A 123 -9.97 -23.14 -22.18
C LEU A 123 -9.54 -24.36 -23.01
N ARG A 124 -8.23 -24.55 -23.17
CA ARG A 124 -7.66 -25.73 -23.83
C ARG A 124 -7.98 -27.03 -23.08
N GLU A 125 -7.83 -27.04 -21.76
CA GLU A 125 -8.16 -28.20 -20.91
C GLU A 125 -9.65 -28.58 -20.97
N ARG A 126 -10.53 -27.61 -21.20
CA ARG A 126 -11.96 -27.82 -21.44
C ARG A 126 -12.28 -28.29 -22.87
N GLY A 127 -11.26 -28.51 -23.70
CA GLY A 127 -11.41 -29.05 -25.06
C GLY A 127 -11.73 -28.00 -26.13
N MET A 128 -11.60 -26.71 -25.83
CA MET A 128 -11.86 -25.64 -26.80
C MET A 128 -10.75 -25.59 -27.86
N SER A 129 -11.13 -25.51 -29.13
CA SER A 129 -10.19 -25.44 -30.24
C SER A 129 -9.47 -24.07 -30.27
N LEU A 130 -8.37 -24.01 -31.01
CA LEU A 130 -7.67 -22.75 -31.26
C LEU A 130 -8.56 -21.75 -32.00
N GLU A 131 -9.34 -22.20 -32.99
CA GLU A 131 -10.25 -21.34 -33.74
C GLU A 131 -11.36 -20.78 -32.85
N GLU A 132 -11.95 -21.61 -31.99
CA GLU A 132 -12.98 -21.21 -31.02
C GLU A 132 -12.42 -20.19 -30.02
N THR A 133 -11.21 -20.44 -29.51
CA THR A 133 -10.53 -19.53 -28.57
C THR A 133 -10.24 -18.17 -29.21
N LEU A 134 -9.75 -18.16 -30.46
CA LEU A 134 -9.48 -16.91 -31.19
C LEU A 134 -10.76 -16.13 -31.50
N ALA A 135 -11.84 -16.84 -31.88
CA ALA A 135 -13.15 -16.22 -32.10
C ALA A 135 -13.69 -15.59 -30.81
N LEU A 136 -13.59 -16.29 -29.67
CA LEU A 136 -13.97 -15.78 -28.35
C LEU A 136 -13.19 -14.50 -28.02
N ILE A 137 -11.86 -14.53 -28.11
CA ILE A 137 -11.01 -13.35 -27.86
C ILE A 137 -11.41 -12.19 -28.79
N GLY A 138 -11.65 -12.46 -30.08
CA GLY A 138 -12.07 -11.46 -31.05
C GLY A 138 -13.43 -10.82 -30.76
N SER A 139 -14.30 -11.52 -30.02
CA SER A 139 -15.60 -11.01 -29.58
C SER A 139 -15.56 -10.23 -28.26
N LEU A 140 -14.45 -10.28 -27.52
CA LEU A 140 -14.34 -9.58 -26.23
C LEU A 140 -14.36 -8.08 -26.45
N HIS A 141 -15.30 -7.42 -25.76
CA HIS A 141 -15.36 -5.97 -25.70
C HIS A 141 -15.23 -5.52 -24.26
N ILE A 142 -14.18 -4.75 -23.97
CA ILE A 142 -13.94 -4.17 -22.64
C ILE A 142 -13.96 -2.66 -22.81
N GLU A 143 -14.96 -2.01 -22.20
CA GLU A 143 -15.12 -0.56 -22.19
C GLU A 143 -14.97 -0.02 -20.77
N PRO A 144 -13.78 0.47 -20.38
CA PRO A 144 -13.59 1.09 -19.07
C PRO A 144 -14.31 2.44 -19.01
N VAL A 145 -15.38 2.53 -18.22
CA VAL A 145 -16.09 3.78 -17.98
C VAL A 145 -15.49 4.48 -16.75
N PHE A 146 -14.77 5.57 -16.99
CA PHE A 146 -14.22 6.38 -15.90
C PHE A 146 -15.31 7.27 -15.29
N ALA A 147 -15.87 6.82 -14.17
CA ALA A 147 -16.74 7.67 -13.37
C ALA A 147 -15.90 8.72 -12.61
N ALA A 148 -16.36 9.97 -12.61
CA ALA A 148 -15.79 10.98 -11.73
C ALA A 148 -16.03 10.56 -10.27
N HIS A 149 -14.95 10.29 -9.54
CA HIS A 149 -15.08 10.07 -8.10
C HIS A 149 -15.21 11.44 -7.41
N ALA A 150 -16.44 11.84 -7.10
CA ALA A 150 -16.81 13.19 -6.65
C ALA A 150 -16.02 13.72 -5.42
N LEU A 151 -15.34 12.86 -4.66
CA LEU A 151 -14.61 13.22 -3.44
C LEU A 151 -13.08 13.14 -3.57
N HIS A 152 -12.54 12.59 -4.67
CA HIS A 152 -11.11 12.26 -4.77
C HIS A 152 -10.51 12.65 -6.13
N ALA A 153 -10.76 13.87 -6.58
CA ALA A 153 -9.94 14.47 -7.64
C ALA A 153 -8.51 14.68 -7.10
N VAL A 154 -7.68 13.64 -7.16
CA VAL A 154 -6.28 13.72 -6.76
C VAL A 154 -5.57 14.67 -7.72
N ARG A 155 -5.00 15.74 -7.17
CA ARG A 155 -4.26 16.72 -7.97
C ARG A 155 -3.15 16.02 -8.76
N ARG A 156 -3.04 16.30 -10.06
CA ARG A 156 -2.00 15.74 -10.95
C ARG A 156 -0.58 15.91 -10.40
N THR A 157 -0.31 17.01 -9.68
CA THR A 157 0.97 17.25 -9.03
C THR A 157 1.29 16.23 -7.93
N LEU A 158 0.29 15.80 -7.16
CA LEU A 158 0.46 14.77 -6.15
C LEU A 158 0.72 13.41 -6.80
N LEU A 159 -0.03 13.07 -7.85
CA LEU A 159 0.19 11.83 -8.62
C LEU A 159 1.62 11.76 -9.18
N ARG A 160 2.16 12.86 -9.71
CA ARG A 160 3.55 12.92 -10.20
C ARG A 160 4.57 12.70 -9.08
N LYS A 161 4.33 13.22 -7.87
CA LYS A 161 5.21 12.98 -6.72
C LYS A 161 5.17 11.52 -6.28
N GLN A 162 3.97 10.93 -6.22
CA GLN A 162 3.79 9.50 -5.92
C GLN A 162 4.48 8.62 -6.96
N HIS A 163 4.37 8.96 -8.24
CA HIS A 163 5.07 8.24 -9.32
C HIS A 163 6.58 8.25 -9.13
N ARG A 164 7.17 9.41 -8.82
CA ARG A 164 8.62 9.52 -8.55
C ARG A 164 9.06 8.67 -7.36
N ILE A 165 8.27 8.63 -6.28
CA ILE A 165 8.57 7.78 -5.13
C ILE A 165 8.48 6.30 -5.55
N ALA A 166 7.43 5.92 -6.30
CA ALA A 166 7.28 4.56 -6.80
C ALA A 166 8.44 4.12 -7.70
N GLU A 167 8.92 4.99 -8.60
CA GLU A 167 10.10 4.73 -9.43
C GLU A 167 11.32 4.42 -8.57
N ARG A 168 11.57 5.23 -7.52
CA ARG A 168 12.69 5.01 -6.59
C ARG A 168 12.57 3.72 -5.80
N LEU A 169 11.36 3.35 -5.38
CA LEU A 169 11.14 2.07 -4.71
C LEU A 169 11.32 0.89 -5.68
N LEU A 170 11.02 1.06 -6.97
CA LEU A 170 11.21 -0.01 -7.96
C LEU A 170 12.67 -0.20 -8.39
N GLU A 171 13.56 0.76 -8.12
CA GLU A 171 15.00 0.59 -8.31
C GLU A 171 15.51 -0.55 -7.40
N PRO A 172 16.45 -1.39 -7.86
CA PRO A 172 17.12 -2.34 -6.99
C PRO A 172 17.74 -1.59 -5.80
N PRO A 173 17.73 -2.17 -4.58
CA PRO A 173 18.44 -1.57 -3.47
C PRO A 173 19.90 -1.35 -3.88
N ARG A 174 20.37 -0.10 -3.78
CA ARG A 174 21.77 0.20 -4.08
C ARG A 174 22.64 -0.56 -3.07
N PRO A 175 23.73 -1.21 -3.51
CA PRO A 175 24.60 -1.99 -2.62
C PRO A 175 25.18 -1.16 -1.45
N ASP A 176 25.13 0.17 -1.54
CA ASP A 176 25.80 1.07 -0.59
C ASP A 176 24.82 1.88 0.29
N ALA A 177 23.52 1.56 0.26
CA ALA A 177 22.51 2.27 1.04
C ALA A 177 22.40 1.71 2.46
N ASP A 178 23.49 1.80 3.22
CA ASP A 178 23.46 1.58 4.67
C ASP A 178 22.82 2.81 5.34
N TYR A 179 21.50 2.77 5.53
CA TYR A 179 20.76 3.81 6.28
C TYR A 179 20.87 3.63 7.80
N ARG A 180 21.83 2.84 8.29
CA ARG A 180 22.15 2.74 9.71
C ARG A 180 23.32 3.66 10.05
N GLN A 181 23.04 4.94 10.28
CA GLN A 181 23.83 5.78 11.19
C GLN A 181 22.89 6.67 12.00
#